data_AF-A0A382CXA9-F1
#
_entry.id   AF-A0A382CXA9-F1
#
_cell.length_a   1.000
_cell.length_b   1.000
_cell.length_c   1.000
_cell.angle_alpha   90.00
_cell.angle_beta   90.00
_cell.angle_gamma   90.00
#
_symmetry.space_group_name_H-M   'P 1'
#
loop_
_entity.id
_entity.type
_entity.pdbx_description
1 polymer ?
#
loop_
_entity_poly.entity_id
_entity_poly.type
_entity_poly.pdbx_seq_one_letter_code
_entity_poly.pdbx_strand_id
1 'polypeptide(L)' 'ASIKNCKLIVISESVPTNKAEKIEENAKKENVPTIHFEGSSVSLGKLCGLQFRVSAISFNSLTNTNAQAILNEFESK' A
#
# COMPACT_ATOMS: atom_id res chain seq x y z
N ALA A 1 -8.56 0.48 13.07
CA ALA A 1 -7.14 0.51 12.67
C ALA A 1 -6.78 1.97 12.40
N SER A 2 -5.74 2.48 13.06
CA SER A 2 -5.35 3.88 12.97
C SER A 2 -4.43 4.09 11.76
N ILE A 3 -4.85 4.88 10.78
CA ILE A 3 -4.01 5.29 9.64
C ILE A 3 -3.06 6.44 10.03
N LYS A 4 -3.25 7.03 11.22
CA LYS A 4 -2.61 8.27 11.73
C LYS A 4 -1.08 8.34 11.78
N ASN A 5 -0.35 7.34 11.30
CA ASN A 5 1.10 7.39 11.25
C ASN A 5 1.68 6.59 10.05
N CYS A 6 0.81 6.09 9.17
CA CYS A 6 1.25 5.37 7.98
C CYS A 6 1.90 6.33 6.99
N LYS A 7 3.00 5.90 6.38
CA LYS A 7 3.82 6.71 5.48
C LYS A 7 3.71 6.26 4.03
N LEU A 8 3.29 5.01 3.82
CA LEU A 8 2.97 4.44 2.52
C LEU A 8 1.96 3.32 2.71
N ILE A 9 1.00 3.20 1.81
CA ILE A 9 0.04 2.10 1.78
C ILE A 9 0.16 1.40 0.44
N VAL A 10 0.19 0.06 0.44
CA VAL A 10 0.21 -0.77 -0.77
C VAL A 10 -1.02 -1.65 -0.76
N ILE A 11 -1.79 -1.66 -1.85
CA ILE A 11 -3.02 -2.41 -2.01
C ILE A 11 -2.82 -3.38 -3.17
N SER A 12 -3.11 -4.67 -2.99
CA SER A 12 -3.04 -5.62 -4.10
C SER A 12 -4.27 -5.46 -5.01
N GLU A 13 -4.11 -5.59 -6.32
CA GLU A 13 -5.21 -5.55 -7.29
C GLU A 13 -6.25 -6.67 -7.09
N SER A 14 -5.85 -7.76 -6.45
CA SER A 14 -6.77 -8.81 -5.98
C SER A 14 -7.80 -8.34 -4.94
N VAL A 15 -7.69 -7.12 -4.39
CA VAL A 15 -8.65 -6.57 -3.43
C VAL A 15 -9.82 -5.94 -4.19
N PRO A 16 -11.07 -6.23 -3.80
CA PRO A 16 -12.23 -5.60 -4.41
C PRO A 16 -12.16 -4.07 -4.25
N THR A 17 -12.42 -3.37 -5.35
CA THR A 17 -12.31 -1.91 -5.49
C THR A 17 -13.04 -1.14 -4.38
N ASN A 18 -14.17 -1.66 -3.88
CA ASN A 18 -14.93 -1.06 -2.77
C ASN A 18 -14.08 -0.86 -1.49
N LYS A 19 -13.18 -1.81 -1.18
CA LYS A 19 -12.25 -1.66 -0.05
C LYS A 19 -11.05 -0.79 -0.41
N ALA A 20 -10.51 -0.95 -1.62
CA ALA A 20 -9.36 -0.17 -2.07
C ALA A 20 -9.68 1.34 -2.06
N GLU A 21 -10.82 1.73 -2.64
CA GLU A 21 -11.28 3.12 -2.73
C GLU A 21 -11.46 3.76 -1.35
N LYS A 22 -12.06 3.03 -0.39
CA LYS A 22 -12.13 3.50 1.01
C LYS A 22 -10.75 3.73 1.60
N ILE A 23 -9.80 2.84 1.34
CA ILE A 23 -8.44 2.98 1.87
C ILE A 23 -7.74 4.17 1.23
N GLU A 24 -7.85 4.34 -0.09
CA GLU A 24 -7.32 5.47 -0.84
C GLU A 24 -7.90 6.81 -0.36
N GLU A 25 -9.21 6.88 -0.12
CA GLU A 25 -9.85 8.11 0.36
C GLU A 25 -9.36 8.47 1.77
N ASN A 26 -9.21 7.48 2.66
CA ASN A 26 -8.64 7.71 3.99
C ASN A 26 -7.16 8.07 3.91
N ALA A 27 -6.39 7.46 3.00
CA ALA A 27 -4.99 7.76 2.78
C ALA A 27 -4.80 9.19 2.27
N LYS A 28 -5.60 9.62 1.28
CA LYS A 28 -5.63 11.02 0.79
C LYS A 28 -5.96 12.01 1.91
N LYS A 29 -6.95 11.72 2.75
CA LYS A 29 -7.32 12.58 3.90
C LYS A 29 -6.14 12.77 4.85
N GLU A 30 -5.35 11.73 5.06
CA GLU A 30 -4.19 11.74 5.97
C GLU A 30 -2.87 12.10 5.25
N ASN A 31 -2.90 12.52 3.97
CA ASN A 31 -1.71 12.80 3.14
C ASN A 31 -0.73 11.61 3.05
N VAL A 32 -1.27 10.39 3.05
CA VAL A 32 -0.51 9.15 2.91
C VAL A 32 -0.57 8.68 1.45
N PRO A 33 0.57 8.42 0.81
CA PRO A 33 0.58 7.87 -0.53
C PRO A 33 0.12 6.41 -0.58
N THR A 34 -0.53 6.05 -1.67
CA THR A 34 -1.08 4.70 -1.92
C THR A 34 -0.51 4.13 -3.22
N ILE A 35 -0.10 2.86 -3.22
CA ILE A 35 0.37 2.11 -4.39
C ILE A 35 -0.60 0.98 -4.68
N HIS A 36 -0.99 0.83 -5.94
CA HIS A 36 -1.70 -0.34 -6.41
C HIS A 36 -0.71 -1.35 -6.98
N PHE A 37 -0.56 -2.46 -6.27
CA PHE A 37 0.26 -3.57 -6.69
C PHE A 37 -0.56 -4.49 -7.59
N GLU A 38 -0.25 -4.50 -8.90
CA GLU A 38 -0.89 -5.35 -9.92
C GLU A 38 -0.65 -6.86 -9.71
N GLY A 39 0.14 -7.25 -8.70
CA GLY A 39 0.33 -8.66 -8.37
C GLY A 39 -0.79 -9.22 -7.47
N SER A 40 -0.91 -10.55 -7.49
CA SER A 40 -1.83 -11.25 -6.60
C SER A 40 -1.49 -11.02 -5.13
N SER A 41 -2.49 -10.98 -4.26
CA SER A 41 -2.30 -10.83 -2.81
C SER A 41 -1.37 -11.89 -2.17
N VAL A 42 -1.18 -13.04 -2.84
CA VAL A 42 -0.22 -14.08 -2.42
C VAL A 42 1.22 -13.63 -2.70
N SER A 43 1.47 -13.00 -3.85
CA SER A 43 2.78 -12.45 -4.21
C SER A 43 3.17 -11.32 -3.26
N LEU A 44 2.22 -10.44 -2.94
CA LEU A 44 2.42 -9.35 -1.99
C LEU A 44 2.73 -9.89 -0.58
N GLY A 45 2.00 -10.91 -0.15
CA GLY A 45 2.30 -11.63 1.10
C GLY A 45 3.70 -12.25 1.10
N LYS A 46 4.07 -12.97 0.05
CA LYS A 46 5.40 -13.58 -0.11
C LYS A 46 6.52 -12.54 -0.11
N LEU A 47 6.35 -11.41 -0.79
CA LEU A 47 7.32 -10.32 -0.82
C LEU A 47 7.56 -9.73 0.56
N CYS A 48 6.54 -9.73 1.42
CA CYS A 48 6.65 -9.31 2.81
C CYS A 48 7.08 -10.43 3.77
N GLY A 49 7.44 -11.61 3.25
CA GLY A 49 7.83 -12.77 4.06
C GLY A 49 6.65 -13.42 4.81
N LEU A 50 5.42 -13.14 4.41
CA LEU A 50 4.20 -13.63 5.02
C LEU A 50 3.71 -14.87 4.28
N GLN A 51 3.32 -15.90 5.04
CA GLN A 51 2.81 -17.17 4.51
C GLN A 51 1.34 -17.10 4.10
N PHE A 52 0.72 -15.92 4.19
CA PHE A 52 -0.70 -15.69 4.00
C PHE A 52 -0.97 -14.64 2.93
N ARG A 53 -2.19 -14.67 2.40
CA ARG A 53 -2.68 -13.73 1.39
C ARG A 53 -2.80 -12.34 2.00
N VAL A 54 -2.08 -11.36 1.45
CA VAL A 54 -2.09 -9.98 1.93
C VAL A 54 -2.83 -9.08 0.95
N SER A 55 -3.92 -8.48 1.43
CA SER A 55 -4.77 -7.57 0.68
C SER A 55 -4.20 -6.16 0.62
N ALA A 56 -3.73 -5.64 1.75
CA ALA A 56 -3.11 -4.33 1.84
C ALA A 56 -2.05 -4.30 2.94
N ILE A 57 -1.03 -3.46 2.76
CA ILE A 57 0.07 -3.26 3.71
C ILE A 57 0.24 -1.79 3.95
N SER A 58 0.37 -1.41 5.21
CA SER A 58 0.77 -0.06 5.59
C SER A 58 2.19 -0.07 6.15
N PHE A 59 3.03 0.77 5.57
CA PHE A 59 4.37 1.02 6.06
C PHE A 59 4.34 2.23 6.98
N ASN A 60 4.53 1.98 8.28
CA ASN A 60 4.61 3.03 9.30
C ASN A 60 6.03 3.56 9.51
N SER A 61 7.05 2.76 9.16
CA SER A 61 8.46 3.05 9.47
C SER A 61 9.23 3.76 8.36
N LEU A 62 8.61 4.04 7.21
CA LEU A 62 9.26 4.73 6.10
C LEU A 62 9.25 6.25 6.31
N THR A 63 10.28 6.94 5.87
CA THR A 63 10.27 8.41 5.78
C THR A 63 9.44 8.84 4.56
N ASN A 64 8.86 10.04 4.59
CA ASN A 64 8.03 10.56 3.48
C ASN A 64 8.83 10.58 2.14
N THR A 65 10.12 10.92 2.21
CA THR A 65 11.06 10.84 1.08
C THR A 65 11.22 9.43 0.53
N ASN A 66 11.35 8.41 1.39
CA ASN A 66 11.50 7.03 0.96
C ASN A 66 10.20 6.51 0.34
N ALA A 67 9.06 6.87 0.92
CA ALA A 67 7.75 6.54 0.35
C ALA A 67 7.58 7.14 -1.05
N GLN A 68 7.92 8.41 -1.24
CA GLN A 68 7.89 9.06 -2.56
C GLN A 68 8.88 8.46 -3.56
N ALA A 69 10.08 8.07 -3.12
CA ALA A 69 11.05 7.42 -4.00
C ALA A 69 10.52 6.06 -4.50
N ILE A 70 9.90 5.27 -3.62
CA ILE A 70 9.27 3.98 -3.98
C ILE A 70 8.09 4.20 -4.93
N LEU A 71 7.25 5.22 -4.70
CA LEU A 71 6.16 5.58 -5.61
C LEU A 71 6.69 5.92 -7.01
N ASN A 72 7.70 6.78 -7.10
CA ASN A 72 8.28 7.19 -8.38
C ASN A 72 8.88 5.99 -9.13
N GLU A 73 9.62 5.12 -8.45
CA GLU A 73 10.13 3.88 -9.06
C GLU A 73 9.00 2.93 -9.50
N PHE A 74 7.87 2.92 -8.79
CA PHE A 74 6.72 2.10 -9.14
C PHE A 74 5.97 2.66 -10.36
N GLU A 75 5.87 3.98 -10.50
CA GLU A 75 5.29 4.65 -11.68
C GLU A 75 6.24 4.67 -12.89
N SER A 76 7.55 4.55 -12.67
CA SER A 76 8.56 4.58 -13.75
C SER A 76 8.82 3.22 -14.41
N LYS A 77 7.99 2.21 -14.11
CA LYS A 77 8.14 0.84 -14.64
C LYS A 77 7.11 0.48 -15.70
#